data_AF-A0A8C6X8U4-F1
#
_entry.id   AF-A0A8C6X8U4-F1
#
_cell.length_a   1.000
_cell.length_b   1.000
_cell.length_c   1.000
_cell.angle_alpha   90.00
_cell.angle_beta   90.00
_cell.angle_gamma   90.00
#
_symmetry.space_group_name_H-M   'P 1'
#
loop_
_entity.id
_entity.type
_entity.pdbx_description
1 polymer ?
#
loop_
_entity_poly.entity_id
_entity_poly.type
_entity_poly.pdbx_seq_one_letter_code
_entity_poly.pdbx_strand_id
1 'polypeptide(L)'
;MCADCGQPDPCWVSCTLGTFICCKCSEIHYQIPNISEVKSIKKYCWEESQIQFLAQQGNALAKATYEAHVPAYYYRPSYNDCQVLREQWIRAKYERKEFQEPKKVLYSNGVLWKRGRDNQIYQPRRFLLSEKEGCLKYFIKQDAKEPKIEIKIDTVNAMFQTEKMMHSNGLQITHLKHNKTRNIFVYHEDGKEIVDWFNTIRAVKFHHLKVAFPGASDEELKTRLTRNFLKEGYMEKTGPKQKECFKKRWFSLDHRRLMYFKDPLDAFAKGEVFLGNEKQGYKVIKGLPHAMQGRFTWKHGIIIVTPDRKYIFTCETEKEQEEWKSVFSHVMEQPMTPQEYASKFQEDIFILFSHERLKTGDRPKVVADFSLGVLPLLIW
;
A
#
# COMPACT_ATOMS: atom_id res chain seq x y z
N MET A 1 8.33 13.47 -20.72
CA MET A 1 7.86 12.36 -19.85
C MET A 1 6.99 11.42 -20.65
N CYS A 2 7.02 10.13 -20.33
CA CYS A 2 6.14 9.10 -20.86
C CYS A 2 4.66 9.44 -20.59
N ALA A 3 3.80 9.26 -21.60
CA ALA A 3 2.37 9.56 -21.52
C ALA A 3 1.61 8.71 -20.48
N ASP A 4 2.12 7.52 -20.13
CA ASP A 4 1.33 6.55 -19.34
C ASP A 4 1.79 6.39 -17.90
N CYS A 5 3.11 6.43 -17.65
CA CYS A 5 3.68 6.17 -16.32
C CYS A 5 4.56 7.31 -15.79
N GLY A 6 4.68 8.41 -16.55
CA GLY A 6 5.46 9.58 -16.17
C GLY A 6 6.98 9.40 -16.19
N GLN A 7 7.51 8.24 -16.61
CA GLN A 7 8.97 8.04 -16.71
C GLN A 7 9.61 9.15 -17.56
N PRO A 8 10.73 9.76 -17.12
CA PRO A 8 11.45 10.74 -17.94
C PRO A 8 11.99 10.11 -19.24
N ASP A 9 12.29 10.98 -20.21
CA ASP A 9 12.96 10.64 -21.47
C ASP A 9 12.36 9.44 -22.23
N PRO A 10 11.08 9.53 -22.68
CA PRO A 10 10.47 8.48 -23.47
C PRO A 10 11.26 8.24 -24.76
N CYS A 11 11.48 6.97 -25.11
CA CYS A 11 12.30 6.56 -26.25
C CYS A 11 11.51 5.85 -27.36
N TRP A 12 10.18 5.77 -27.19
CA TRP A 12 9.24 5.16 -28.11
C TRP A 12 8.05 6.08 -28.36
N VAL A 13 7.37 5.82 -29.47
CA VAL A 13 6.18 6.57 -29.90
C VAL A 13 5.10 5.58 -30.30
N SER A 14 3.87 5.83 -29.90
CA SER A 14 2.69 5.25 -30.56
C SER A 14 2.33 6.12 -31.76
N CYS A 15 2.51 5.58 -32.95
CA CYS A 15 2.27 6.29 -34.21
C CYS A 15 0.78 6.49 -34.49
N THR A 16 -0.09 5.63 -33.95
CA THR A 16 -1.54 5.76 -34.12
C THR A 16 -2.14 6.71 -33.08
N LEU A 17 -1.66 6.68 -31.84
CA LEU A 17 -2.18 7.52 -30.75
C LEU A 17 -1.47 8.88 -30.67
N GLY A 18 -0.33 9.04 -31.34
CA GLY A 18 0.47 10.27 -31.30
C GLY A 18 1.12 10.54 -29.94
N THR A 19 1.45 9.49 -29.17
CA THR A 19 1.99 9.61 -27.80
C THR A 19 3.44 9.13 -27.69
N PHE A 20 4.25 9.87 -26.94
CA PHE A 20 5.60 9.50 -26.55
C PHE A 20 5.59 8.70 -25.25
N ILE A 21 6.16 7.50 -25.29
CA ILE A 21 6.10 6.50 -24.22
C ILE A 21 7.49 5.90 -23.94
N CYS A 22 7.68 5.35 -22.73
CA CYS A 22 8.93 4.67 -22.37
C CYS A 22 8.96 3.23 -22.90
N CYS A 23 10.13 2.60 -22.87
CA CYS A 23 10.33 1.21 -23.32
C CYS A 23 9.39 0.20 -22.65
N LYS A 24 9.18 0.33 -21.33
CA LYS A 24 8.28 -0.57 -20.59
C LYS A 24 6.80 -0.37 -20.94
N CYS A 25 6.40 0.84 -21.36
CA CYS A 25 5.03 1.11 -21.81
C CYS A 25 4.84 0.67 -23.25
N SER A 26 5.85 0.79 -24.13
CA SER A 26 5.74 0.26 -25.49
C SER A 26 5.53 -1.25 -25.52
N GLU A 27 6.11 -2.02 -24.60
CA GLU A 27 5.86 -3.46 -24.43
C GLU A 27 4.38 -3.78 -24.20
N ILE A 28 3.68 -2.94 -23.43
CA ILE A 28 2.23 -3.07 -23.20
C ILE A 28 1.45 -2.67 -24.45
N HIS A 29 1.86 -1.60 -25.12
CA HIS A 29 1.20 -1.17 -26.36
C HIS A 29 1.33 -2.22 -27.48
N TYR A 30 2.41 -2.99 -27.54
CA TYR A 30 2.53 -4.13 -28.46
C TYR A 30 1.45 -5.21 -28.25
N GLN A 31 0.85 -5.27 -27.07
CA GLN A 31 -0.23 -6.23 -26.75
C GLN A 31 -1.62 -5.73 -27.16
N ILE A 32 -1.72 -4.51 -27.72
CA ILE A 32 -2.94 -3.92 -28.29
C ILE A 32 -2.71 -3.40 -29.73
N PRO A 33 -2.24 -4.26 -30.66
CA PRO A 33 -1.75 -3.83 -31.97
C PRO A 33 -2.84 -3.20 -32.86
N ASN A 34 -4.10 -3.53 -32.64
CA ASN A 34 -5.24 -2.93 -33.35
C ASN A 34 -5.51 -1.47 -32.94
N ILE A 35 -4.92 -1.01 -31.83
CA ILE A 35 -5.10 0.33 -31.26
C ILE A 35 -3.80 1.12 -31.33
N SER A 36 -2.68 0.48 -31.04
CA SER A 36 -1.38 1.12 -30.94
C SER A 36 -0.32 0.46 -31.80
N GLU A 37 0.12 1.14 -32.85
CA GLU A 37 1.37 0.83 -33.55
C GLU A 37 2.52 1.60 -32.88
N VAL A 38 3.59 0.92 -32.46
CA VAL A 38 4.71 1.58 -31.75
C VAL A 38 6.03 1.48 -32.52
N LYS A 39 6.78 2.59 -32.51
CA LYS A 39 8.09 2.71 -33.16
C LYS A 39 9.12 3.37 -32.25
N SER A 40 10.37 2.95 -32.37
CA SER A 40 11.47 3.52 -31.59
C SER A 40 11.88 4.86 -32.18
N ILE A 41 12.03 5.88 -31.33
CA ILE A 41 12.44 7.23 -31.77
C ILE A 41 13.79 7.18 -32.50
N LYS A 42 14.75 6.40 -31.99
CA LYS A 42 16.13 6.39 -32.49
C LYS A 42 16.40 5.35 -33.59
N LYS A 43 15.63 4.26 -33.63
CA LYS A 43 15.91 3.12 -34.54
C LYS A 43 15.05 3.15 -35.80
N TYR A 44 13.94 3.87 -35.80
CA TYR A 44 13.04 3.94 -36.94
C TYR A 44 13.41 5.10 -37.87
N CYS A 45 13.26 4.90 -39.18
CA CYS A 45 13.40 5.96 -40.17
C CYS A 45 12.05 6.68 -40.29
N TRP A 46 12.00 7.93 -39.84
CA TRP A 46 10.77 8.72 -39.79
C TRP A 46 10.54 9.48 -41.09
N GLU A 47 9.34 9.37 -41.63
CA GLU A 47 8.90 10.21 -42.73
C GLU A 47 8.45 11.58 -42.21
N GLU A 48 8.64 12.62 -43.02
CA GLU A 48 8.28 14.00 -42.67
C GLU A 48 6.79 14.12 -42.28
N SER A 49 5.91 13.40 -42.98
CA SER A 49 4.46 13.35 -42.69
C SER A 49 4.16 12.79 -41.29
N GLN A 50 4.92 11.78 -40.85
CA GLN A 50 4.79 11.19 -39.52
C GLN A 50 5.29 12.15 -38.45
N ILE A 51 6.40 12.85 -38.71
CA ILE A 51 6.93 13.88 -37.81
C ILE A 51 5.90 15.00 -37.63
N GLN A 52 5.31 15.48 -38.73
CA GLN A 52 4.28 16.51 -38.71
C GLN A 52 3.03 16.06 -37.95
N PHE A 53 2.57 14.83 -38.15
CA PHE A 53 1.48 14.26 -37.37
C PHE A 53 1.80 14.25 -35.87
N LEU A 54 2.99 13.78 -35.47
CA LEU A 54 3.39 13.77 -34.06
C LEU A 54 3.52 15.18 -33.46
N ALA A 55 3.95 16.17 -34.25
CA ALA A 55 4.02 17.56 -33.84
C ALA A 55 2.62 18.19 -33.63
N GLN A 56 1.63 17.78 -34.41
CA GLN A 56 0.22 18.19 -34.24
C GLN A 56 -0.48 17.43 -33.10
N GLN A 57 -0.05 16.20 -32.84
CA GLN A 57 -0.49 15.38 -31.72
C GLN A 57 0.37 15.65 -30.47
N GLY A 58 0.69 14.61 -29.72
CA GLY A 58 1.54 14.68 -28.54
C GLY A 58 0.79 14.38 -27.25
N ASN A 59 1.58 14.21 -26.19
CA ASN A 59 1.09 13.75 -24.89
C ASN A 59 0.07 14.71 -24.27
N ALA A 60 0.17 16.02 -24.55
CA ALA A 60 -0.77 17.00 -24.02
C ALA A 60 -2.17 16.81 -24.61
N LEU A 61 -2.27 16.63 -25.93
CA LEU A 61 -3.54 16.39 -26.62
C LEU A 61 -4.10 15.00 -26.25
N ALA A 62 -3.26 13.97 -26.22
CA ALA A 62 -3.68 12.65 -25.78
C ALA A 62 -4.21 12.67 -24.34
N LYS A 63 -3.61 13.43 -23.43
CA LYS A 63 -4.12 13.62 -22.07
C LYS A 63 -5.48 14.34 -22.08
N ALA A 64 -5.63 15.40 -22.87
CA ALA A 64 -6.92 16.11 -22.99
C ALA A 64 -8.03 15.21 -23.53
N THR A 65 -7.71 14.25 -24.41
CA THR A 65 -8.69 13.34 -25.02
C THR A 65 -8.97 12.10 -24.17
N TYR A 66 -7.94 11.36 -23.76
CA TYR A 66 -8.08 10.05 -23.11
C TYR A 66 -8.09 10.11 -21.59
N GLU A 67 -7.82 11.29 -21.00
CA GLU A 67 -7.83 11.49 -19.55
C GLU A 67 -8.78 12.64 -19.14
N ALA A 68 -9.71 13.02 -20.01
CA ALA A 68 -10.63 14.15 -19.82
C ALA A 68 -11.44 14.04 -18.51
N HIS A 69 -11.93 12.84 -18.20
CA HIS A 69 -12.84 12.59 -17.09
C HIS A 69 -12.29 11.54 -16.10
N VAL A 70 -10.98 11.52 -15.86
CA VAL A 70 -10.39 10.60 -14.87
C VAL A 70 -10.90 10.97 -13.47
N PRO A 71 -11.61 10.06 -12.75
CA PRO A 71 -12.11 10.37 -11.42
C PRO A 71 -10.98 10.71 -10.44
N ALA A 72 -11.24 11.62 -9.50
CA ALA A 72 -10.25 12.04 -8.50
C ALA A 72 -9.67 10.86 -7.70
N TYR A 73 -10.47 9.82 -7.42
CA TYR A 73 -10.03 8.65 -6.69
C TYR A 73 -9.20 7.66 -7.53
N TYR A 74 -9.25 7.73 -8.88
CA TYR A 74 -8.63 6.73 -9.74
C TYR A 74 -7.10 6.75 -9.60
N TYR A 75 -6.48 5.59 -9.43
CA TYR A 75 -5.03 5.50 -9.26
C TYR A 75 -4.31 5.70 -10.60
N ARG A 76 -3.39 6.67 -10.64
CA ARG A 76 -2.52 6.92 -11.79
C ARG A 76 -1.16 6.25 -11.52
N PRO A 77 -0.78 5.21 -12.27
CA PRO A 77 0.47 4.50 -12.01
C PRO A 77 1.70 5.32 -12.40
N SER A 78 2.75 5.16 -11.61
CA SER A 78 4.11 5.59 -11.88
C SER A 78 4.92 4.49 -12.58
N TYR A 79 6.13 4.82 -13.04
CA TYR A 79 7.05 3.87 -13.64
C TYR A 79 7.63 2.82 -12.65
N ASN A 80 7.45 3.03 -11.35
CA ASN A 80 7.83 2.09 -10.29
C ASN A 80 6.70 1.12 -9.92
N ASP A 81 5.47 1.35 -10.40
CA ASP A 81 4.35 0.46 -10.12
C ASP A 81 4.44 -0.85 -10.92
N CYS A 82 3.83 -1.89 -10.34
CA CYS A 82 3.74 -3.22 -10.93
C CYS A 82 3.09 -3.20 -12.32
N GLN A 83 3.39 -4.23 -13.12
CA GLN A 83 2.96 -4.31 -14.51
C GLN A 83 1.43 -4.22 -14.66
N VAL A 84 0.65 -4.91 -13.82
CA VAL A 84 -0.82 -4.91 -13.91
C VAL A 84 -1.43 -3.51 -13.78
N LEU A 85 -0.89 -2.66 -12.90
CA LEU A 85 -1.37 -1.28 -12.74
C LEU A 85 -1.08 -0.45 -14.00
N ARG A 86 0.13 -0.56 -14.56
CA ARG A 86 0.52 0.15 -15.78
C ARG A 86 -0.26 -0.35 -17.00
N GLU A 87 -0.44 -1.65 -17.12
CA GLU A 87 -1.18 -2.28 -18.21
C GLU A 87 -2.65 -1.86 -18.18
N GLN A 88 -3.32 -2.01 -17.04
CA GLN A 88 -4.74 -1.69 -16.95
C GLN A 88 -5.02 -0.20 -17.07
N TRP A 89 -4.06 0.67 -16.73
CA TRP A 89 -4.14 2.10 -17.03
C TRP A 89 -4.10 2.38 -18.53
N ILE A 90 -3.14 1.79 -19.25
CA ILE A 90 -3.03 1.93 -20.72
C ILE A 90 -4.29 1.41 -21.40
N ARG A 91 -4.76 0.22 -21.02
CA ARG A 91 -5.98 -0.38 -21.55
C ARG A 91 -7.23 0.44 -21.19
N ALA A 92 -7.33 0.99 -19.98
CA ALA A 92 -8.44 1.87 -19.58
C ALA A 92 -8.50 3.13 -20.47
N LYS A 93 -7.35 3.74 -20.76
CA LYS A 93 -7.26 4.94 -21.59
C LYS A 93 -7.61 4.68 -23.05
N TYR A 94 -6.94 3.71 -23.68
CA TYR A 94 -6.94 3.63 -25.15
C TYR A 94 -7.83 2.51 -25.69
N GLU A 95 -7.91 1.38 -25.01
CA GLU A 95 -8.71 0.22 -25.42
C GLU A 95 -10.17 0.36 -25.00
N ARG A 96 -10.39 0.64 -23.70
CA ARG A 96 -11.73 0.73 -23.10
C ARG A 96 -12.28 2.15 -23.04
N LYS A 97 -11.44 3.16 -23.31
CA LYS A 97 -11.77 4.59 -23.36
C LYS A 97 -12.59 5.07 -22.15
N GLU A 98 -12.23 4.58 -20.96
CA GLU A 98 -13.06 4.71 -19.75
C GLU A 98 -13.22 6.14 -19.25
N PHE A 99 -12.34 7.05 -19.68
CA PHE A 99 -12.28 8.44 -19.19
C PHE A 99 -12.70 9.47 -20.24
N GLN A 100 -13.26 9.03 -21.37
CA GLN A 100 -13.80 9.97 -22.38
C GLN A 100 -15.15 10.55 -21.94
N GLU A 101 -15.93 9.81 -21.15
CA GLU A 101 -17.21 10.25 -20.59
C GLU A 101 -17.26 10.01 -19.07
N PRO A 102 -18.01 10.84 -18.31
CA PRO A 102 -18.21 10.61 -16.88
C PRO A 102 -18.97 9.31 -16.63
N LYS A 103 -18.38 8.40 -15.83
CA LYS A 103 -19.06 7.19 -15.35
C LYS A 103 -19.52 7.34 -13.90
N LYS A 104 -20.67 6.75 -13.57
CA LYS A 104 -21.12 6.62 -12.17
C LYS A 104 -20.26 5.60 -11.42
N VAL A 105 -20.10 5.84 -10.11
CA VAL A 105 -19.28 5.01 -9.21
C VAL A 105 -19.78 3.57 -9.21
N LEU A 106 -18.83 2.63 -9.29
CA LEU A 106 -19.08 1.20 -9.32
C LEU A 106 -19.33 0.68 -7.91
N TYR A 107 -20.44 -0.01 -7.72
CA TYR A 107 -20.60 -0.98 -6.65
C TYR A 107 -19.82 -2.24 -7.04
N SER A 108 -19.01 -2.78 -6.12
CA SER A 108 -18.26 -4.03 -6.37
C SER A 108 -18.81 -5.17 -5.52
N ASN A 109 -19.33 -6.19 -6.19
CA ASN A 109 -19.72 -7.49 -5.62
C ASN A 109 -19.24 -8.57 -6.58
N GLY A 110 -18.44 -9.49 -6.08
CA GLY A 110 -17.75 -10.44 -6.94
C GLY A 110 -16.91 -11.43 -6.14
N VAL A 111 -16.28 -12.35 -6.85
CA VAL A 111 -15.45 -13.39 -6.23
C VAL A 111 -13.98 -13.00 -6.35
N LEU A 112 -13.24 -13.12 -5.26
CA LEU A 112 -11.78 -13.03 -5.25
C LEU A 112 -11.19 -14.32 -4.68
N TRP A 113 -10.06 -14.74 -5.24
CA TRP A 113 -9.26 -15.83 -4.66
C TRP A 113 -8.55 -15.30 -3.44
N LYS A 114 -8.97 -15.74 -2.25
CA LYS A 114 -8.46 -15.24 -0.98
C LYS A 114 -7.61 -16.29 -0.30
N ARG A 115 -6.40 -15.93 0.12
CA ARG A 115 -5.54 -16.79 0.96
C ARG A 115 -6.19 -17.03 2.32
N GLY A 116 -6.30 -18.29 2.71
CA GLY A 116 -6.74 -18.69 4.03
C GLY A 116 -5.71 -18.32 5.11
N ARG A 117 -6.20 -18.08 6.33
CA ARG A 117 -5.36 -17.61 7.45
C ARG A 117 -4.31 -18.65 7.87
N ASP A 118 -4.77 -19.87 8.09
CA ASP A 118 -3.99 -20.91 8.77
C ASP A 118 -3.54 -22.00 7.78
N ASN A 119 -4.42 -22.38 6.85
CA ASN A 119 -4.11 -23.37 5.81
C ASN A 119 -3.28 -22.81 4.65
N GLN A 120 -3.15 -21.48 4.53
CA GLN A 120 -2.36 -20.82 3.51
C GLN A 120 -2.75 -21.17 2.05
N ILE A 121 -3.97 -21.65 1.84
CA ILE A 121 -4.49 -22.02 0.51
C ILE A 121 -5.41 -20.91 0.01
N TYR A 122 -5.33 -20.57 -1.28
CA TYR A 122 -6.27 -19.65 -1.91
C TYR A 122 -7.58 -20.36 -2.21
N GLN A 123 -8.69 -19.71 -1.84
CA GLN A 123 -10.04 -20.23 -2.10
C GLN A 123 -10.95 -19.09 -2.54
N PRO A 124 -11.94 -19.34 -3.41
CA PRO A 124 -12.86 -18.32 -3.89
C PRO A 124 -13.73 -17.83 -2.72
N ARG A 125 -13.86 -16.52 -2.59
CA ARG A 125 -14.70 -15.86 -1.58
C ARG A 125 -15.46 -14.74 -2.23
N ARG A 126 -16.76 -14.61 -1.90
CA ARG A 126 -17.55 -13.47 -2.33
C ARG A 126 -17.15 -12.27 -1.50
N PHE A 127 -16.73 -11.19 -2.15
CA PHE A 127 -16.50 -9.88 -1.56
C PHE A 127 -17.62 -8.94 -1.94
N LEU A 128 -17.91 -8.01 -1.05
CA LEU A 128 -18.92 -6.98 -1.22
C LEU A 128 -18.37 -5.69 -0.64
N LEU A 129 -18.25 -4.67 -1.46
CA LEU A 129 -17.89 -3.32 -1.02
C LEU A 129 -19.15 -2.46 -1.08
N SER A 130 -19.60 -2.01 0.09
CA SER A 130 -20.83 -1.23 0.27
C SER A 130 -20.47 0.22 0.54
N GLU A 131 -20.80 1.11 -0.39
CA GLU A 131 -20.65 2.55 -0.21
C GLU A 131 -21.58 3.08 0.88
N LYS A 132 -22.86 2.68 0.83
CA LYS A 132 -23.90 3.08 1.80
C LYS A 132 -23.53 2.71 3.23
N GLU A 133 -22.96 1.52 3.44
CA GLU A 133 -22.57 1.05 4.77
C GLU A 133 -21.11 1.40 5.12
N GLY A 134 -20.35 1.97 4.18
CA GLY A 134 -18.95 2.35 4.40
C GLY A 134 -18.05 1.18 4.81
N CYS A 135 -18.26 -0.01 4.22
CA CYS A 135 -17.51 -1.20 4.64
C CYS A 135 -17.24 -2.21 3.51
N LEU A 136 -16.13 -2.94 3.68
CA LEU A 136 -15.75 -4.09 2.88
C LEU A 136 -16.11 -5.36 3.65
N LYS A 137 -16.90 -6.24 3.02
CA LYS A 137 -17.33 -7.52 3.57
C LYS A 137 -16.80 -8.67 2.72
N TYR A 138 -16.55 -9.81 3.35
CA TYR A 138 -16.42 -11.06 2.60
C TYR A 138 -17.20 -12.20 3.25
N PHE A 139 -17.64 -13.12 2.41
CA PHE A 139 -18.46 -14.27 2.73
C PHE A 139 -17.69 -15.55 2.42
N ILE A 140 -17.83 -16.59 3.26
CA ILE A 140 -17.14 -17.88 3.00
C ILE A 140 -17.73 -18.57 1.78
N LYS A 141 -19.07 -18.56 1.67
CA LYS A 141 -19.84 -19.12 0.56
C LYS A 141 -20.58 -18.00 -0.16
N GLN A 142 -20.97 -18.24 -1.41
CA GLN A 142 -21.61 -17.25 -2.27
C GLN A 142 -23.02 -16.87 -1.77
N ASP A 143 -23.76 -17.86 -1.28
CA ASP A 143 -25.13 -17.82 -0.76
C ASP A 143 -25.24 -17.43 0.72
N ALA A 144 -24.11 -17.22 1.40
CA ALA A 144 -24.12 -16.86 2.81
C ALA A 144 -24.80 -15.50 3.05
N LYS A 145 -25.76 -15.48 3.97
CA LYS A 145 -26.50 -14.28 4.38
C LYS A 145 -25.66 -13.33 5.23
N GLU A 146 -24.82 -13.89 6.10
CA GLU A 146 -23.99 -13.11 7.01
C GLU A 146 -22.51 -13.09 6.57
N PRO A 147 -21.85 -11.92 6.67
CA PRO A 147 -20.44 -11.81 6.32
C PRO A 147 -19.57 -12.52 7.35
N LYS A 148 -18.47 -13.13 6.90
CA LYS A 148 -17.45 -13.68 7.80
C LYS A 148 -16.63 -12.57 8.47
N ILE A 149 -16.45 -11.45 7.76
CA ILE A 149 -15.89 -10.22 8.31
C ILE A 149 -16.59 -9.04 7.67
N GLU A 150 -16.74 -7.99 8.45
CA GLU A 150 -17.09 -6.65 8.01
C GLU A 150 -15.98 -5.71 8.47
N ILE A 151 -15.41 -4.94 7.54
CA ILE A 151 -14.27 -4.07 7.76
C ILE A 151 -14.68 -2.66 7.37
N LYS A 152 -14.63 -1.72 8.32
CA LYS A 152 -14.92 -0.30 8.05
C LYS A 152 -13.88 0.26 7.08
N ILE A 153 -14.35 1.01 6.09
CA ILE A 153 -13.55 1.41 4.93
C ILE A 153 -12.42 2.40 5.29
N ASP A 154 -12.61 3.20 6.34
CA ASP A 154 -11.60 4.10 6.91
C ASP A 154 -10.35 3.36 7.38
N THR A 155 -10.51 2.15 7.91
CA THR A 155 -9.41 1.29 8.38
C THR A 155 -8.74 0.47 7.28
N VAL A 156 -9.34 0.38 6.09
CA VAL A 156 -8.82 -0.42 4.98
C VAL A 156 -7.66 0.29 4.31
N ASN A 157 -6.56 -0.42 4.07
CA ASN A 157 -5.55 -0.04 3.08
C ASN A 157 -5.39 -1.19 2.07
N ALA A 158 -5.10 -0.87 0.82
CA ALA A 158 -4.90 -1.84 -0.25
C ALA A 158 -3.68 -1.46 -1.08
N MET A 159 -2.87 -2.44 -1.46
CA MET A 159 -1.70 -2.23 -2.31
C MET A 159 -1.38 -3.50 -3.11
N PHE A 160 -0.88 -3.34 -4.33
CA PHE A 160 -0.44 -4.47 -5.13
C PHE A 160 0.89 -5.01 -4.61
N GLN A 161 1.00 -6.33 -4.52
CA GLN A 161 2.11 -7.06 -3.90
C GLN A 161 2.47 -8.28 -4.76
N THR A 162 2.62 -8.05 -6.06
CA THR A 162 2.68 -9.09 -7.10
C THR A 162 3.88 -10.02 -6.92
N GLU A 163 5.04 -9.47 -6.57
CA GLU A 163 6.27 -10.25 -6.31
C GLU A 163 6.17 -11.06 -5.02
N LYS A 164 5.76 -10.42 -3.91
CA LYS A 164 5.58 -11.07 -2.59
C LYS A 164 4.59 -12.22 -2.64
N MET A 165 3.50 -12.04 -3.40
CA MET A 165 2.45 -13.05 -3.56
C MET A 165 2.75 -14.06 -4.68
N MET A 166 3.82 -13.84 -5.46
CA MET A 166 4.16 -14.60 -6.66
C MET A 166 2.96 -14.74 -7.62
N HIS A 167 2.22 -13.64 -7.82
CA HIS A 167 1.04 -13.60 -8.67
C HIS A 167 0.92 -12.22 -9.34
N SER A 168 0.75 -12.19 -10.68
CA SER A 168 0.70 -10.95 -11.48
C SER A 168 -0.37 -9.96 -11.01
N ASN A 169 -1.47 -10.49 -10.44
CA ASN A 169 -2.63 -9.75 -9.96
C ASN A 169 -2.76 -9.77 -8.42
N GLY A 170 -1.67 -9.99 -7.69
CA GLY A 170 -1.69 -10.08 -6.23
C GLY A 170 -1.96 -8.73 -5.54
N LEU A 171 -3.04 -8.65 -4.76
CA LEU A 171 -3.42 -7.49 -3.96
C LEU A 171 -3.40 -7.83 -2.46
N GLN A 172 -2.68 -7.03 -1.69
CA GLN A 172 -2.68 -7.09 -0.23
C GLN A 172 -3.64 -6.04 0.32
N ILE A 173 -4.66 -6.49 1.03
CA ILE A 173 -5.56 -5.67 1.82
C ILE A 173 -5.12 -5.77 3.29
N THR A 174 -4.97 -4.63 3.94
CA THR A 174 -4.65 -4.54 5.36
C THR A 174 -5.73 -3.76 6.09
N HIS A 175 -6.01 -4.15 7.32
CA HIS A 175 -6.87 -3.38 8.21
C HIS A 175 -6.45 -3.59 9.66
N LEU A 176 -6.80 -2.65 10.53
CA LEU A 176 -6.56 -2.79 11.96
C LEU A 176 -7.65 -3.68 12.58
N LYS A 177 -7.26 -4.68 13.38
CA LYS A 177 -8.15 -5.55 14.14
C LYS A 177 -7.64 -5.68 15.57
N HIS A 178 -8.38 -5.13 16.54
CA HIS A 178 -7.95 -5.09 17.95
C HIS A 178 -6.52 -4.55 18.11
N ASN A 179 -6.25 -3.40 17.47
CA ASN A 179 -4.94 -2.74 17.45
C ASN A 179 -3.78 -3.57 16.86
N LYS A 180 -4.08 -4.60 16.05
CA LYS A 180 -3.09 -5.36 15.28
C LYS A 180 -3.42 -5.32 13.81
N THR A 181 -2.41 -5.17 12.96
CA THR A 181 -2.60 -5.19 11.51
C THR A 181 -2.92 -6.61 11.05
N ARG A 182 -4.06 -6.75 10.37
CA ARG A 182 -4.49 -7.98 9.72
C ARG A 182 -4.23 -7.88 8.22
N ASN A 183 -3.42 -8.79 7.69
CA ASN A 183 -3.22 -8.99 6.26
C ASN A 183 -4.29 -9.92 5.67
N ILE A 184 -4.81 -9.54 4.51
CA ILE A 184 -5.68 -10.31 3.64
C ILE A 184 -5.06 -10.27 2.25
N PHE A 185 -4.62 -11.42 1.75
CA PHE A 185 -4.04 -11.56 0.42
C PHE A 185 -5.11 -12.10 -0.53
N VAL A 186 -5.36 -11.36 -1.61
CA VAL A 186 -6.36 -11.69 -2.63
C VAL A 186 -5.81 -11.51 -4.03
N TYR A 187 -6.34 -12.25 -4.99
CA TYR A 187 -6.10 -11.97 -6.41
C TYR A 187 -7.37 -12.27 -7.21
N HIS A 188 -7.34 -11.84 -8.47
CA HIS A 188 -8.26 -12.26 -9.51
C HIS A 188 -7.46 -12.70 -10.74
N GLU A 189 -7.98 -13.63 -11.54
CA GLU A 189 -7.30 -14.10 -12.77
C GLU A 189 -7.25 -13.00 -13.83
N ASP A 190 -8.34 -12.23 -13.93
CA ASP A 190 -8.40 -11.01 -14.75
C ASP A 190 -7.77 -9.81 -14.02
N GLY A 191 -6.77 -9.20 -14.67
CA GLY A 191 -6.09 -8.01 -14.20
C GLY A 191 -6.99 -6.77 -14.12
N LYS A 192 -7.95 -6.63 -15.04
CA LYS A 192 -8.93 -5.54 -15.01
C LYS A 192 -9.77 -5.62 -13.74
N GLU A 193 -10.33 -6.79 -13.44
CA GLU A 193 -11.19 -6.96 -12.27
C GLU A 193 -10.47 -6.64 -10.96
N ILE A 194 -9.21 -7.07 -10.77
CA ILE A 194 -8.49 -6.73 -9.54
C ILE A 194 -8.14 -5.24 -9.43
N VAL A 195 -7.86 -4.58 -10.56
CA VAL A 195 -7.60 -3.14 -10.60
C VAL A 195 -8.89 -2.34 -10.37
N ASP A 196 -10.02 -2.83 -10.86
CA ASP A 196 -11.34 -2.26 -10.57
C ASP A 196 -11.65 -2.37 -9.08
N TRP A 197 -11.45 -3.54 -8.45
CA TRP A 197 -11.58 -3.68 -7.00
C TRP A 197 -10.72 -2.69 -6.23
N PHE A 198 -9.46 -2.51 -6.64
CA PHE A 198 -8.55 -1.55 -6.02
C PHE A 198 -9.06 -0.10 -6.16
N ASN A 199 -9.50 0.30 -7.35
CA ASN A 199 -10.03 1.64 -7.59
C ASN A 199 -11.40 1.86 -6.93
N THR A 200 -12.24 0.83 -6.79
CA THR A 200 -13.51 0.94 -6.05
C THR A 200 -13.26 1.11 -4.55
N ILE A 201 -12.29 0.40 -3.96
CA ILE A 201 -11.87 0.64 -2.57
C ILE A 201 -11.46 2.10 -2.41
N ARG A 202 -10.67 2.64 -3.35
CA ARG A 202 -10.27 4.05 -3.35
C ARG A 202 -11.48 4.99 -3.49
N ALA A 203 -12.44 4.68 -4.35
CA ALA A 203 -13.66 5.47 -4.55
C ALA A 203 -14.50 5.57 -3.27
N VAL A 204 -14.79 4.44 -2.62
CA VAL A 204 -15.58 4.43 -1.38
C VAL A 204 -14.83 5.14 -0.24
N LYS A 205 -13.51 4.97 -0.14
CA LYS A 205 -12.69 5.76 0.80
C LYS A 205 -12.77 7.25 0.52
N PHE A 206 -12.71 7.65 -0.75
CA PHE A 206 -12.76 9.05 -1.15
C PHE A 206 -14.11 9.67 -0.77
N HIS A 207 -15.21 8.99 -1.06
CA HIS A 207 -16.54 9.43 -0.65
C HIS A 207 -16.67 9.55 0.87
N HIS A 208 -16.22 8.52 1.61
CA HIS A 208 -16.22 8.55 3.07
C HIS A 208 -15.42 9.74 3.63
N LEU A 209 -14.24 10.02 3.07
CA LEU A 209 -13.42 11.16 3.48
C LEU A 209 -14.03 12.51 3.11
N LYS A 210 -14.72 12.63 1.97
CA LYS A 210 -15.44 13.85 1.58
C LYS A 210 -16.54 14.19 2.59
N VAL A 211 -17.25 13.19 3.09
CA VAL A 211 -18.26 13.38 4.13
C VAL A 211 -17.62 13.73 5.48
N ALA A 212 -16.53 13.05 5.85
CA ALA A 212 -15.84 13.28 7.13
C ALA A 212 -15.06 14.61 7.17
N PHE A 213 -14.64 15.13 6.02
CA PHE A 213 -13.81 16.33 5.89
C PHE A 213 -14.33 17.23 4.74
N PRO A 214 -15.50 17.89 4.89
CA PRO A 214 -16.14 18.63 3.81
C PRO A 214 -15.33 19.82 3.28
N GLY A 215 -14.43 20.37 4.10
CA GLY A 215 -13.52 21.46 3.70
C GLY A 215 -12.22 21.01 3.02
N ALA A 216 -11.95 19.70 2.93
CA ALA A 216 -10.71 19.19 2.36
C ALA A 216 -10.76 19.13 0.82
N SER A 217 -9.67 19.57 0.20
CA SER A 217 -9.49 19.52 -1.25
C SER A 217 -9.36 18.07 -1.75
N ASP A 218 -9.66 17.85 -3.03
CA ASP A 218 -9.51 16.52 -3.65
C ASP A 218 -8.07 16.01 -3.55
N GLU A 219 -7.08 16.90 -3.74
CA GLU A 219 -5.66 16.53 -3.67
C GLU A 219 -5.24 16.09 -2.27
N GLU A 220 -5.68 16.79 -1.22
CA GLU A 220 -5.41 16.38 0.16
C GLU A 220 -6.01 15.01 0.45
N LEU A 221 -7.26 14.78 0.03
CA LEU A 221 -7.95 13.50 0.28
C LEU A 221 -7.35 12.33 -0.50
N LYS A 222 -6.88 12.56 -1.73
CA LYS A 222 -6.22 11.53 -2.56
C LYS A 222 -5.05 10.87 -1.87
N THR A 223 -4.27 11.62 -1.09
CA THR A 223 -3.12 11.11 -0.33
C THR A 223 -3.49 10.08 0.76
N ARG A 224 -4.78 10.03 1.15
CA ARG A 224 -5.28 9.19 2.25
C ARG A 224 -6.04 7.94 1.80
N LEU A 225 -6.19 7.74 0.48
CA LEU A 225 -7.01 6.65 -0.07
C LEU A 225 -6.33 5.30 0.10
N THR A 226 -5.21 5.08 -0.58
CA THR A 226 -4.40 3.86 -0.46
C THR A 226 -2.94 4.24 -0.48
N ARG A 227 -2.10 3.40 0.12
CA ARG A 227 -0.67 3.67 0.27
C ARG A 227 0.13 2.38 0.19
N ASN A 228 1.29 2.49 -0.43
CA ASN A 228 2.31 1.44 -0.43
C ASN A 228 3.10 1.50 0.88
N PHE A 229 3.70 0.38 1.27
CA PHE A 229 4.68 0.39 2.35
C PHE A 229 5.92 1.20 1.93
N LEU A 230 6.48 1.94 2.87
CA LEU A 230 7.66 2.79 2.62
C LEU A 230 8.88 1.94 2.30
N LYS A 231 9.01 0.79 2.97
CA LYS A 231 10.02 -0.22 2.69
C LYS A 231 9.59 -1.56 3.25
N GLU A 232 9.99 -2.61 2.55
CA GLU A 232 9.88 -3.98 3.02
C GLU A 232 11.18 -4.75 2.77
N GLY A 233 11.36 -5.86 3.46
CA GLY A 233 12.51 -6.72 3.28
C GLY A 233 12.84 -7.51 4.54
N TYR A 234 13.80 -8.42 4.41
CA TYR A 234 14.29 -9.18 5.55
C TYR A 234 15.28 -8.36 6.38
N MET A 235 15.19 -8.49 7.71
CA MET A 235 16.22 -8.12 8.68
C MET A 235 16.29 -9.22 9.75
N GLU A 236 17.41 -9.39 10.44
CA GLU A 236 17.41 -10.16 11.69
C GLU A 236 17.14 -9.23 12.87
N LYS A 237 16.47 -9.74 13.90
CA LYS A 237 16.22 -9.01 15.15
C LYS A 237 16.43 -9.86 16.39
N THR A 238 16.86 -9.24 17.49
CA THR A 238 16.89 -9.87 18.82
C THR A 238 15.63 -9.52 19.65
N GLY A 239 15.51 -10.12 20.84
CA GLY A 239 14.42 -9.87 21.79
C GLY A 239 14.64 -8.64 22.66
N PRO A 240 13.67 -8.33 23.56
CA PRO A 240 13.72 -7.13 24.40
C PRO A 240 14.93 -7.09 25.33
N LYS A 241 15.42 -8.25 25.79
CA LYS A 241 16.57 -8.35 26.69
C LYS A 241 17.91 -8.30 25.96
N GLN A 242 17.89 -8.32 24.61
CA GLN A 242 19.07 -8.35 23.73
C GLN A 242 20.02 -9.53 24.02
N LYS A 243 19.52 -10.54 24.73
CA LYS A 243 20.23 -11.79 25.05
C LYS A 243 19.75 -12.93 24.18
N GLU A 244 18.56 -12.81 23.62
CA GLU A 244 17.95 -13.79 22.74
C GLU A 244 18.68 -13.84 21.39
N CYS A 245 18.72 -15.03 20.78
CA CYS A 245 19.28 -15.20 19.44
C CYS A 245 18.57 -14.32 18.42
N PHE A 246 19.32 -13.82 17.45
CA PHE A 246 18.75 -13.10 16.32
C PHE A 246 17.88 -14.03 15.50
N LYS A 247 16.76 -13.51 15.00
CA LYS A 247 15.85 -14.24 14.14
C LYS A 247 15.55 -13.41 12.91
N LYS A 248 15.75 -14.00 11.72
CA LYS A 248 15.31 -13.44 10.43
C LYS A 248 13.80 -13.25 10.43
N ARG A 249 13.35 -12.05 10.06
CA ARG A 249 11.92 -11.67 9.97
C ARG A 249 11.71 -10.82 8.73
N TRP A 250 10.54 -10.94 8.12
CA TRP A 250 10.11 -10.00 7.09
C TRP A 250 9.59 -8.74 7.77
N PHE A 251 10.09 -7.58 7.39
CA PHE A 251 9.65 -6.28 7.91
C PHE A 251 8.85 -5.53 6.85
N SER A 252 7.82 -4.83 7.31
CA SER A 252 7.03 -3.90 6.50
C SER A 252 6.84 -2.60 7.27
N LEU A 253 7.25 -1.48 6.70
CA LEU A 253 7.05 -0.17 7.29
C LEU A 253 5.87 0.56 6.63
N ASP A 254 4.79 0.71 7.40
CA ASP A 254 3.58 1.43 6.98
C ASP A 254 3.49 2.77 7.71
N HIS A 255 3.84 3.88 7.05
CA HIS A 255 4.08 5.17 7.69
C HIS A 255 4.99 5.05 8.92
N ARG A 256 4.40 5.13 10.12
CA ARG A 256 5.06 5.08 11.42
C ARG A 256 4.96 3.71 12.08
N ARG A 257 4.36 2.71 11.44
CA ARG A 257 4.15 1.37 12.01
C ARG A 257 5.10 0.38 11.36
N LEU A 258 6.16 0.02 12.08
CA LEU A 258 7.09 -1.03 11.68
C LEU A 258 6.56 -2.38 12.15
N MET A 259 6.16 -3.23 11.21
CA MET A 259 5.63 -4.57 11.48
C MET A 259 6.68 -5.62 11.13
N TYR A 260 6.72 -6.73 11.87
CA TYR A 260 7.58 -7.85 11.51
C TYR A 260 6.86 -9.21 11.57
N PHE A 261 7.15 -10.07 10.60
CA PHE A 261 6.45 -11.33 10.33
C PHE A 261 7.45 -12.50 10.29
N LYS A 262 6.96 -13.72 10.56
CA LYS A 262 7.79 -14.92 10.35
C LYS A 262 7.89 -15.21 8.86
N ASP A 263 6.74 -15.14 8.18
CA ASP A 263 6.60 -15.30 6.74
C ASP A 263 5.99 -14.01 6.14
N PRO A 264 6.40 -13.55 4.94
CA PRO A 264 5.84 -12.34 4.31
C PRO A 264 4.33 -12.38 4.10
N LEU A 265 3.75 -13.57 3.97
CA LEU A 265 2.32 -13.81 3.77
C LEU A 265 1.58 -14.18 5.07
N ASP A 266 2.20 -13.99 6.23
CA ASP A 266 1.54 -14.15 7.53
C ASP A 266 0.35 -13.20 7.66
N ALA A 267 -0.77 -13.73 8.14
CA ALA A 267 -1.98 -12.96 8.37
C ALA A 267 -1.83 -11.87 9.46
N PHE A 268 -0.91 -12.05 10.42
CA PHE A 268 -0.68 -11.10 11.50
C PHE A 268 0.80 -10.94 11.78
N ALA A 269 1.20 -9.73 12.15
CA ALA A 269 2.55 -9.45 12.61
C ALA A 269 2.87 -10.23 13.90
N LYS A 270 4.12 -10.65 14.05
CA LYS A 270 4.67 -11.18 15.31
C LYS A 270 4.90 -10.06 16.34
N GLY A 271 5.03 -8.83 15.86
CA GLY A 271 5.00 -7.63 16.67
C GLY A 271 5.06 -6.40 15.79
N GLU A 272 4.73 -5.28 16.39
CA GLU A 272 4.61 -3.98 15.75
C GLU A 272 5.36 -2.97 16.62
N VAL A 273 5.90 -1.94 15.99
CA VAL A 273 6.66 -0.87 16.64
C VAL A 273 6.20 0.45 16.05
N PHE A 274 5.65 1.32 16.87
CA PHE A 274 5.42 2.70 16.51
C PHE A 274 6.74 3.48 16.42
N LEU A 275 6.92 4.27 15.35
CA LEU A 275 8.06 5.15 15.09
C LEU A 275 7.59 6.60 15.20
N GLY A 276 7.75 7.18 16.39
CA GLY A 276 7.52 8.60 16.61
C GLY A 276 8.62 9.47 16.00
N ASN A 277 8.67 10.73 16.41
CA ASN A 277 9.67 11.67 15.94
C ASN A 277 10.82 11.89 16.95
N GLU A 278 11.86 12.59 16.51
CA GLU A 278 13.05 12.86 17.33
C GLU A 278 12.74 13.62 18.62
N LYS A 279 11.78 14.56 18.57
CA LYS A 279 11.32 15.32 19.74
C LYS A 279 10.71 14.42 20.82
N GLN A 280 10.20 13.25 20.45
CA GLN A 280 9.68 12.23 21.35
C GLN A 280 10.72 11.18 21.75
N GLY A 281 12.00 11.37 21.46
CA GLY A 281 13.07 10.44 21.84
C GLY A 281 13.26 9.25 20.90
N TYR A 282 12.67 9.30 19.70
CA TYR A 282 12.92 8.31 18.64
C TYR A 282 14.17 8.67 17.85
N LYS A 283 15.03 7.70 17.57
CA LYS A 283 16.19 7.90 16.67
C LYS A 283 16.63 6.60 16.05
N VAL A 284 17.27 6.70 14.89
CA VAL A 284 17.93 5.58 14.21
C VAL A 284 19.45 5.79 14.22
N ILE A 285 20.20 4.73 14.51
CA ILE A 285 21.66 4.73 14.59
C ILE A 285 22.20 3.60 13.71
N LYS A 286 23.17 3.90 12.84
CA LYS A 286 23.91 2.90 12.06
C LYS A 286 24.94 2.22 12.96
N GLY A 287 25.01 0.90 12.90
CA GLY A 287 26.00 0.09 13.62
C GLY A 287 25.38 -0.86 14.66
N LEU A 288 26.26 -1.46 15.47
CA LEU A 288 25.90 -2.41 16.52
C LEU A 288 26.54 -1.99 17.84
N PRO A 289 25.95 -2.32 18.99
CA PRO A 289 26.65 -2.17 20.26
C PRO A 289 27.90 -3.04 20.29
N HIS A 290 29.03 -2.49 20.76
CA HIS A 290 30.32 -3.18 20.81
C HIS A 290 30.27 -4.56 21.51
N ALA A 291 29.38 -4.73 22.48
CA ALA A 291 29.27 -5.94 23.31
C ALA A 291 28.53 -7.13 22.66
N MET A 292 28.10 -7.06 21.39
CA MET A 292 27.18 -8.04 20.79
C MET A 292 27.82 -9.08 19.85
N GLN A 293 29.13 -9.26 19.89
CA GLN A 293 29.85 -10.15 18.95
C GLN A 293 29.32 -11.61 18.95
N GLY A 294 29.21 -12.20 17.76
CA GLY A 294 28.96 -13.65 17.56
C GLY A 294 27.50 -14.12 17.67
N ARG A 295 26.51 -13.23 17.73
CA ARG A 295 25.08 -13.59 17.96
C ARG A 295 24.14 -13.37 16.76
N PHE A 296 24.66 -12.85 15.67
CA PHE A 296 23.94 -12.51 14.45
C PHE A 296 24.72 -13.05 13.24
N THR A 297 24.00 -13.37 12.18
CA THR A 297 24.59 -13.85 10.92
C THR A 297 24.98 -12.65 10.05
N TRP A 298 24.11 -11.64 10.05
CA TRP A 298 24.21 -10.45 9.22
C TRP A 298 24.97 -9.34 9.93
N LYS A 299 25.94 -8.72 9.26
CA LYS A 299 26.94 -7.83 9.89
C LYS A 299 26.54 -6.35 9.91
N HIS A 300 25.54 -5.96 9.12
CA HIS A 300 25.20 -4.56 8.92
C HIS A 300 24.08 -4.12 9.88
N GLY A 301 24.45 -3.58 11.05
CA GLY A 301 23.50 -3.29 12.13
C GLY A 301 22.73 -1.97 12.04
N ILE A 302 21.51 -1.96 12.54
CA ILE A 302 20.69 -0.76 12.74
C ILE A 302 20.11 -0.81 14.16
N ILE A 303 20.18 0.31 14.88
CA ILE A 303 19.55 0.46 16.19
C ILE A 303 18.44 1.49 16.08
N ILE A 304 17.20 1.08 16.38
CA ILE A 304 16.09 2.02 16.60
C ILE A 304 15.95 2.23 18.10
N VAL A 305 16.11 3.47 18.54
CA VAL A 305 15.84 3.89 19.91
C VAL A 305 14.42 4.44 19.97
N THR A 306 13.67 3.99 20.97
CA THR A 306 12.35 4.49 21.35
C THR A 306 12.40 4.89 22.83
N PRO A 307 11.42 5.64 23.37
CA PRO A 307 11.36 5.94 24.80
C PRO A 307 11.46 4.71 25.70
N ASP A 308 10.82 3.61 25.30
CA ASP A 308 10.71 2.42 26.15
C ASP A 308 11.92 1.49 26.02
N ARG A 309 12.47 1.35 24.82
CA ARG A 309 13.60 0.42 24.56
C ARG A 309 14.37 0.70 23.29
N LYS A 310 15.52 0.01 23.17
CA LYS A 310 16.31 -0.09 21.93
C LYS A 310 15.99 -1.39 21.20
N TYR A 311 15.67 -1.27 19.92
CA TYR A 311 15.55 -2.37 18.98
C TYR A 311 16.84 -2.49 18.18
N ILE A 312 17.35 -3.71 18.05
CA ILE A 312 18.60 -3.98 17.34
C ILE A 312 18.29 -4.94 16.20
N PHE A 313 18.63 -4.47 15.00
CA PHE A 313 18.44 -5.19 13.74
C PHE A 313 19.77 -5.36 13.02
N THR A 314 19.83 -6.35 12.14
CA THR A 314 20.93 -6.55 11.19
C THR A 314 20.38 -6.78 9.78
N CYS A 315 21.09 -6.28 8.77
CA CYS A 315 20.77 -6.39 7.34
C CYS A 315 21.83 -7.25 6.62
N GLU A 316 21.43 -7.93 5.56
CA GLU A 316 22.30 -8.83 4.80
C GLU A 316 23.41 -8.07 4.07
N THR A 317 23.07 -6.89 3.53
CA THR A 317 24.01 -6.03 2.79
C THR A 317 24.07 -4.61 3.37
N GLU A 318 25.18 -3.92 3.12
CA GLU A 318 25.32 -2.50 3.47
C GLU A 318 24.32 -1.61 2.70
N LYS A 319 24.02 -1.96 1.45
CA LYS A 319 23.03 -1.24 0.65
C LYS A 319 21.65 -1.26 1.33
N GLU A 320 21.18 -2.43 1.75
CA GLU A 320 19.90 -2.55 2.46
C GLU A 320 19.93 -1.80 3.79
N GLN A 321 21.06 -1.82 4.51
CA GLN A 321 21.24 -1.09 5.75
C GLN A 321 21.05 0.41 5.56
N GLU A 322 21.68 1.00 4.53
CA GLU A 322 21.53 2.42 4.22
C GLU A 322 20.12 2.76 3.76
N GLU A 323 19.49 1.91 2.93
CA GLU A 323 18.09 2.11 2.53
C GLU A 323 17.13 2.08 3.72
N TRP A 324 17.26 1.11 4.62
CA TRP A 324 16.44 1.03 5.83
C TRP A 324 16.65 2.23 6.75
N LYS A 325 17.92 2.58 7.01
CA LYS A 325 18.27 3.75 7.81
C LYS A 325 17.68 5.03 7.23
N SER A 326 17.85 5.25 5.92
CA SER A 326 17.32 6.43 5.22
C SER A 326 15.81 6.56 5.40
N VAL A 327 15.06 5.47 5.22
CA VAL A 327 13.60 5.49 5.40
C VAL A 327 13.21 5.72 6.87
N PHE A 328 13.92 5.12 7.83
CA PHE A 328 13.65 5.38 9.26
C PHE A 328 13.94 6.83 9.66
N SER A 329 15.08 7.38 9.21
CA SER A 329 15.43 8.79 9.43
C SER A 329 14.34 9.69 8.88
N HIS A 330 13.95 9.50 7.62
CA HIS A 330 12.90 10.28 6.99
C HIS A 330 11.60 10.29 7.82
N VAL A 331 11.15 9.13 8.30
CA VAL A 331 9.93 9.03 9.13
C VAL A 331 10.08 9.76 10.48
N MET A 332 11.24 9.65 11.14
CA MET A 332 11.48 10.24 12.46
C MET A 332 11.70 11.76 12.41
N GLU A 333 12.19 12.29 11.28
CA GLU A 333 12.37 13.72 11.02
C GLU A 333 11.04 14.45 10.80
N GLN A 334 10.02 13.76 10.24
CA GLN A 334 8.72 14.38 9.99
C GLN A 334 7.96 14.69 11.30
N PRO A 335 7.24 15.82 11.38
CA PRO A 335 6.32 16.08 12.48
C PRO A 335 5.21 15.02 12.51
N MET A 336 4.67 14.78 13.71
CA MET A 336 3.53 13.87 13.87
C MET A 336 2.22 14.64 13.69
N THR A 337 1.26 14.02 13.01
CA THR A 337 -0.11 14.54 12.88
C THR A 337 -0.92 14.27 14.15
N PRO A 338 -2.00 15.03 14.44
CA PRO A 338 -2.88 14.76 15.58
C PRO A 338 -3.41 13.31 15.62
N GLN A 339 -3.71 12.73 14.47
CA GLN A 339 -4.16 11.34 14.36
C GLN A 339 -3.06 10.33 14.72
N GLU A 340 -1.80 10.63 14.38
CA GLU A 340 -0.67 9.78 14.76
C GLU A 340 -0.39 9.85 16.27
N TYR A 341 -0.56 11.02 16.90
CA TYR A 341 -0.53 11.14 18.36
C TYR A 341 -1.62 10.29 19.01
N ALA A 342 -2.85 10.33 18.50
CA ALA A 342 -3.95 9.49 19.00
C ALA A 342 -3.67 7.99 18.81
N SER A 343 -3.12 7.59 17.67
CA SER A 343 -2.73 6.19 17.41
C SER A 343 -1.64 5.72 18.37
N LYS A 344 -0.64 6.56 18.67
CA LYS A 344 0.40 6.23 19.65
C LYS A 344 -0.20 6.04 21.04
N PHE A 345 -1.06 6.96 21.47
CA PHE A 345 -1.72 6.89 22.77
C PHE A 345 -2.56 5.61 22.96
N GLN A 346 -3.28 5.19 21.91
CA GLN A 346 -4.00 3.91 21.92
C GLN A 346 -3.07 2.70 22.04
N GLU A 347 -1.89 2.75 21.41
CA GLU A 347 -0.87 1.70 21.53
C GLU A 347 -0.29 1.64 22.93
N ASP A 348 0.02 2.79 23.53
CA ASP A 348 0.54 2.91 24.90
C ASP A 348 -0.48 2.34 25.92
N ILE A 349 -1.75 2.73 25.80
CA ILE A 349 -2.84 2.19 26.63
C ILE A 349 -2.95 0.66 26.49
N PHE A 350 -2.90 0.15 25.26
CA PHE A 350 -3.00 -1.29 25.02
C PHE A 350 -1.83 -2.07 25.64
N ILE A 351 -0.61 -1.51 25.58
CA ILE A 351 0.60 -2.09 26.19
C ILE A 351 0.45 -2.13 27.72
N LEU A 352 0.00 -1.03 28.33
CA LEU A 352 -0.25 -0.95 29.77
C LEU A 352 -1.24 -2.02 30.24
N PHE A 353 -2.42 -2.11 29.60
CA PHE A 353 -3.43 -3.11 29.95
C PHE A 353 -2.97 -4.56 29.68
N SER A 354 -2.16 -4.78 28.64
CA SER A 354 -1.60 -6.11 28.36
C SER A 354 -0.61 -6.54 29.44
N HIS A 355 0.20 -5.61 29.95
CA HIS A 355 1.09 -5.85 31.09
C HIS A 355 0.34 -6.06 32.40
N GLU A 356 -0.74 -5.32 32.66
CA GLU A 356 -1.58 -5.52 33.84
C GLU A 356 -2.32 -6.85 33.80
N ARG A 357 -2.93 -7.23 32.67
CA ARG A 357 -3.59 -8.55 32.53
C ARG A 357 -2.64 -9.71 32.82
N LEU A 358 -1.38 -9.61 32.40
CA LEU A 358 -0.35 -10.62 32.70
C LEU A 358 0.01 -10.67 34.20
N LYS A 359 -0.21 -9.60 34.95
CA LYS A 359 0.04 -9.51 36.39
C LYS A 359 -1.16 -9.92 37.25
N THR A 360 -2.39 -9.56 36.84
CA THR A 360 -3.59 -9.70 37.68
C THR A 360 -4.53 -10.83 37.25
N GLY A 361 -4.36 -11.42 36.05
CA GLY A 361 -5.21 -12.52 35.56
C GLY A 361 -6.61 -12.10 35.08
N ASP A 362 -7.07 -10.90 35.41
CA ASP A 362 -8.41 -10.42 35.08
C ASP A 362 -8.49 -9.65 33.74
N ARG A 363 -9.69 -9.64 33.14
CA ARG A 363 -10.00 -8.75 32.01
C ARG A 363 -10.55 -7.42 32.54
N PRO A 364 -9.83 -6.29 32.42
CA PRO A 364 -10.43 -5.00 32.71
C PRO A 364 -11.55 -4.71 31.69
N LYS A 365 -12.71 -4.27 32.19
CA LYS A 365 -13.85 -3.82 31.37
C LYS A 365 -13.61 -2.35 31.02
N VAL A 366 -13.39 -2.04 29.74
CA VAL A 366 -13.47 -0.65 29.26
C VAL A 366 -14.38 -0.63 28.04
N VAL A 367 -15.47 0.14 28.12
CA VAL A 367 -16.31 0.52 26.99
C VAL A 367 -15.70 1.79 26.43
N ALA A 368 -15.13 1.72 25.23
CA ALA A 368 -14.60 2.88 24.55
C ALA A 368 -15.29 3.01 23.19
N ASP A 369 -16.30 3.88 23.12
CA ASP A 369 -16.90 4.31 21.86
C ASP A 369 -16.17 5.56 21.39
N PHE A 370 -15.47 5.44 20.26
CA PHE A 370 -14.59 6.47 19.69
C PHE A 370 -15.12 7.06 18.39
N SER A 371 -16.41 6.90 18.12
CA SER A 371 -17.06 7.39 16.90
C SER A 371 -17.00 8.92 16.70
N LEU A 372 -16.53 9.71 17.68
CA LEU A 372 -16.62 11.18 17.67
C LEU A 372 -15.31 11.97 17.98
N GLY A 373 -14.14 11.34 18.03
CA GLY A 373 -12.87 12.08 18.18
C GLY A 373 -12.67 12.81 19.53
N VAL A 374 -13.42 12.45 20.58
CA VAL A 374 -13.20 12.95 21.94
C VAL A 374 -12.29 11.96 22.71
N LEU A 375 -11.28 12.48 23.41
CA LEU A 375 -10.44 11.71 24.34
C LEU A 375 -11.32 11.07 25.44
N PRO A 376 -11.09 9.81 25.86
CA PRO A 376 -11.85 9.23 26.95
C PRO A 376 -11.41 9.90 28.25
N LEU A 377 -12.38 10.41 29.02
CA LEU A 377 -12.19 10.65 30.44
C LEU A 377 -12.11 9.29 31.14
N LEU A 378 -11.00 9.04 31.84
CA LEU A 378 -10.88 7.93 32.79
C LEU A 378 -11.85 8.18 33.96
N ILE A 379 -12.84 7.31 34.11
CA ILE A 379 -13.59 7.17 35.37
C ILE A 379 -12.85 6.09 36.16
N TRP A 380 -12.29 6.47 37.30
CA TRP A 380 -11.55 5.62 38.24
C TRP A 380 -12.47 4.63 38.96
#